data_AF-A0A1Z1WQZ2-F1
#
_entry.id   AF-A0A1Z1WQZ2-F1
#
_cell.length_a   1.000
_cell.length_b   1.000
_cell.length_c   1.000
_cell.angle_alpha   90.00
_cell.angle_beta   90.00
_cell.angle_gamma   90.00
#
_symmetry.space_group_name_H-M   'P 1'
#
loop_
_entity.id
_entity.type
_entity.pdbx_description
1 polymer ?
#
loop_
_entity_poly.entity_id
_entity_poly.type
_entity_poly.pdbx_seq_one_letter_code
_entity_poly.pdbx_strand_id
1 'polypeptide(L)'
;MSADTAELEKLLVEWVERWIEGESDMAIGARTNLSHTGLLDSMAIVGLISYLEEQAGTEFDFATYDPMKGVSIQGLIKHCVG
;
A
#
# COMPACT_ATOMS: atom_id res chain seq x y z
N MET A 1 -3.07 19.15 -9.45
CA MET A 1 -1.78 18.67 -8.90
C MET A 1 -1.90 17.17 -8.88
N SER A 2 -1.30 16.48 -9.84
CA SER A 2 -1.30 15.02 -9.84
C SER A 2 -0.44 14.59 -8.66
N ALA A 3 -1.01 13.89 -7.68
CA ALA A 3 -0.19 13.32 -6.61
C ALA A 3 0.94 12.52 -7.25
N ASP A 4 2.19 12.86 -6.94
CA ASP A 4 3.35 12.21 -7.53
C ASP A 4 3.34 10.74 -7.12
N THR A 5 2.94 9.86 -8.04
CA THR A 5 2.82 8.41 -7.83
C THR A 5 4.09 7.83 -7.24
N ALA A 6 5.25 8.33 -7.66
CA ALA A 6 6.55 7.92 -7.15
C ALA A 6 6.77 8.31 -5.67
N GLU A 7 6.22 9.44 -5.24
CA GLU A 7 6.28 9.88 -3.85
C GLU A 7 5.35 9.02 -2.97
N LEU A 8 4.13 8.76 -3.43
CA LEU A 8 3.20 7.84 -2.76
C LEU A 8 3.77 6.42 -2.66
N GLU A 9 4.41 5.91 -3.72
CA GLU A 9 5.09 4.61 -3.70
C GLU A 9 6.14 4.56 -2.60
N LYS A 10 6.99 5.58 -2.51
CA LYS A 10 8.04 5.66 -1.50
C LYS A 10 7.45 5.73 -0.08
N LEU A 11 6.44 6.56 0.14
CA LEU A 11 5.78 6.72 1.44
C LEU A 11 5.13 5.42 1.91
N LEU A 12 4.45 4.70 1.02
CA LEU A 12 3.83 3.43 1.35
C LEU A 12 4.85 2.33 1.62
N VAL A 13 5.97 2.29 0.90
CA VAL A 13 7.08 1.36 1.19
C VAL A 13 7.64 1.65 2.58
N GLU A 14 7.95 2.90 2.89
CA GLU A 14 8.47 3.31 4.21
C GLU A 14 7.47 2.98 5.33
N TRP A 15 6.17 3.13 5.09
CA TRP A 15 5.14 2.76 6.05
C TRP A 15 5.14 1.26 6.33
N VAL A 16 5.21 0.43 5.28
CA VAL A 16 5.24 -1.04 5.42
C VAL A 16 6.52 -1.48 6.12
N GLU A 17 7.68 -0.92 5.77
CA GLU A 17 8.96 -1.23 6.43
C GLU A 17 8.94 -0.89 7.93
N ARG A 18 8.32 0.24 8.30
CA ARG A 18 8.13 0.61 9.71
C ARG A 18 7.15 -0.31 10.43
N TRP A 19 6.07 -0.70 9.75
CA TRP A 19 5.06 -1.59 10.33
C TRP A 19 5.64 -2.96 10.70
N ILE A 20 6.47 -3.52 9.82
CA ILE A 20 7.12 -4.81 10.05
C ILE A 20 8.37 -4.69 10.94
N GLU A 21 8.63 -3.52 11.52
CA GLU A 21 9.79 -3.22 12.38
C GLU A 21 11.16 -3.61 11.76
N GLY A 22 11.25 -3.72 10.43
CA GLY A 22 12.42 -4.25 9.75
C GLY A 22 12.70 -5.74 10.00
N GLU A 23 11.74 -6.51 10.52
CA GLU A 23 11.88 -7.96 10.76
C GLU A 23 12.00 -8.79 9.47
N SER A 24 11.70 -8.19 8.31
CA SER A 24 11.86 -8.87 7.03
C SER A 24 13.16 -8.45 6.33
N ASP A 25 14.06 -9.42 6.11
CA ASP A 25 15.20 -9.31 5.16
C ASP A 25 14.75 -9.15 3.69
N MET A 26 13.44 -9.10 3.43
CA MET A 26 12.87 -9.01 2.10
C MET A 26 12.71 -7.54 1.70
N ALA A 27 13.40 -7.12 0.65
CA ALA A 27 13.23 -5.77 0.10
C ALA A 27 11.80 -5.57 -0.42
N ILE A 28 11.03 -4.70 0.24
CA ILE A 28 9.65 -4.36 -0.16
C ILE A 28 9.71 -3.39 -1.34
N GLY A 29 9.52 -3.89 -2.56
CA GLY A 29 9.33 -3.06 -3.75
C GLY A 29 7.87 -2.73 -4.03
N ALA A 30 7.61 -1.69 -4.83
CA ALA A 30 6.25 -1.25 -5.20
C ALA A 30 5.39 -2.33 -5.88
N ARG A 31 6.02 -3.33 -6.51
CA ARG A 31 5.36 -4.44 -7.22
C ARG A 31 5.27 -5.72 -6.38
N THR A 32 5.74 -5.68 -5.14
CA THR A 32 5.71 -6.82 -4.22
C THR A 32 4.27 -7.09 -3.83
N ASN A 33 3.89 -8.37 -3.84
CA ASN A 33 2.57 -8.79 -3.39
C ASN A 33 2.58 -8.91 -1.86
N LEU A 34 2.07 -7.88 -1.19
CA LEU A 34 2.12 -7.74 0.27
C LEU A 34 1.16 -8.69 0.99
N SER A 35 0.03 -9.05 0.37
CA SER A 35 -0.94 -9.98 0.96
C SER A 35 -0.46 -11.43 0.98
N HIS A 36 0.43 -11.82 0.05
CA HIS A 36 0.91 -13.19 -0.05
C HIS A 36 2.22 -13.45 0.72
N THR A 37 2.90 -12.40 1.17
CA THR A 37 4.15 -12.53 1.94
C THR A 37 3.91 -12.84 3.41
N GLY A 38 2.67 -12.72 3.90
CA GLY A 38 2.34 -12.83 5.32
C GLY A 38 2.87 -11.66 6.15
N LEU A 39 3.35 -10.59 5.50
CA LEU A 39 3.94 -9.42 6.16
C LEU A 39 2.88 -8.42 6.63
N LEU A 40 1.73 -8.38 5.95
CA LEU A 40 0.61 -7.53 6.32
C LEU A 40 -0.62 -8.38 6.63
N ASP A 41 -1.03 -8.34 7.89
CA ASP A 41 -2.33 -8.82 8.32
C ASP A 41 -3.46 -7.89 7.83
N SER A 42 -4.71 -8.34 7.94
CA SER A 42 -5.88 -7.57 7.51
C SER A 42 -5.96 -6.17 8.15
N MET A 43 -5.50 -6.02 9.40
CA MET A 43 -5.43 -4.70 10.06
C MET A 43 -4.37 -3.79 9.43
N ALA A 44 -3.22 -4.36 9.06
CA ALA A 44 -2.13 -3.61 8.46
C ALA A 44 -2.49 -3.14 7.04
N ILE A 45 -3.23 -3.98 6.29
CA ILE A 45 -3.77 -3.61 4.97
C ILE A 45 -4.74 -2.42 5.09
N VAL A 46 -5.66 -2.46 6.06
CA VAL A 46 -6.59 -1.33 6.30
C VAL A 46 -5.82 -0.06 6.67
N GLY A 47 -4.82 -0.17 7.56
CA GLY A 47 -3.96 0.97 7.93
C GLY A 47 -3.19 1.56 6.75
N LEU A 48 -2.67 0.71 5.86
CA LEU A 48 -1.96 1.13 4.66
C LEU A 48 -2.89 1.90 3.69
N ILE A 49 -4.13 1.43 3.55
CA ILE A 49 -5.13 2.09 2.69
C ILE A 49 -5.53 3.43 3.28
N SER A 50 -5.84 3.50 4.57
CA SER A 50 -6.15 4.78 5.23
C SER A 50 -5.01 5.78 5.10
N TYR A 51 -3.76 5.32 5.25
CA TYR A 51 -2.60 6.18 5.04
C TYR A 51 -2.49 6.67 3.59
N LEU A 52 -2.75 5.80 2.60
CA LEU A 52 -2.81 6.20 1.19
C LEU A 52 -3.90 7.25 0.94
N GLU A 53 -5.09 7.08 1.49
CA GLU A 53 -6.19 8.04 1.35
C GLU A 53 -5.82 9.42 1.91
N GLU A 54 -5.16 9.44 3.07
CA GLU A 54 -4.65 10.67 3.69
C GLU A 54 -3.58 11.37 2.83
N GLN A 55 -2.64 10.61 2.27
CA GLN A 55 -1.57 11.18 1.42
C GLN A 55 -2.08 11.61 0.04
N ALA A 56 -2.99 10.84 -0.56
CA ALA A 56 -3.52 11.11 -1.89
C ALA A 56 -4.69 12.11 -1.88
N GLY A 57 -5.32 12.34 -0.72
CA GLY A 57 -6.49 13.22 -0.59
C GLY A 57 -7.73 12.69 -1.31
N THR A 58 -7.83 11.36 -1.47
CA THR A 58 -8.93 10.69 -2.17
C THR A 58 -9.31 9.40 -1.44
N GLU A 59 -10.57 9.00 -1.56
CA GLU A 59 -11.10 7.80 -0.91
C GLU A 59 -10.81 6.56 -1.77
N PHE A 60 -10.48 5.45 -1.12
CA PHE A 60 -10.20 4.18 -1.76
C PHE A 60 -11.49 3.42 -2.03
N ASP A 61 -11.76 3.09 -3.28
CA ASP A 61 -12.97 2.36 -3.66
C ASP A 61 -12.83 0.84 -3.45
N PHE A 62 -13.26 0.36 -2.29
CA PHE A 62 -13.33 -1.05 -1.94
C PHE A 62 -14.38 -1.84 -2.75
N ALA A 63 -15.34 -1.19 -3.42
CA ALA A 63 -16.33 -1.89 -4.22
C ALA A 63 -15.75 -2.41 -5.54
N THR A 64 -14.72 -1.73 -6.06
CA THR A 64 -14.08 -2.07 -7.34
C THR A 64 -12.72 -2.73 -7.16
N TYR A 65 -12.13 -2.69 -5.97
CA TYR A 65 -10.86 -3.35 -5.67
C TYR A 65 -10.86 -4.04 -4.30
N ASP A 66 -10.50 -5.32 -4.30
CA ASP A 66 -10.36 -6.12 -3.09
C ASP A 66 -8.87 -6.28 -2.72
N PRO A 67 -8.37 -5.52 -1.72
CA PRO A 67 -6.98 -5.57 -1.30
C PRO A 67 -6.61 -6.87 -0.58
N MET A 68 -7.58 -7.71 -0.22
CA MET A 68 -7.33 -8.98 0.46
C MET A 68 -6.98 -10.11 -0.52
N LYS A 69 -7.11 -9.90 -1.83
CA LYS A 69 -6.90 -10.92 -2.88
C LYS A 69 -5.55 -10.85 -3.61
N GLY A 70 -4.63 -9.99 -3.20
CA GLY A 70 -3.38 -9.78 -3.95
C GLY A 70 -3.03 -8.31 -4.09
N VAL A 71 -2.65 -7.67 -2.99
CA VAL A 71 -2.34 -6.24 -2.99
C VAL A 71 -0.85 -5.98 -3.20
N SER A 72 -0.55 -5.02 -4.07
CA SER A 72 0.78 -4.41 -4.21
C SER A 72 0.62 -2.90 -4.08
N ILE A 73 1.68 -2.21 -3.63
CA ILE A 73 1.67 -0.75 -3.45
C ILE A 73 1.30 -0.04 -4.75
N GLN A 74 1.89 -0.46 -5.86
CA GLN A 74 1.58 0.06 -7.19
C GLN A 74 0.11 -0.18 -7.56
N GLY A 75 -0.45 -1.35 -7.21
CA GLY A 75 -1.86 -1.66 -7.43
C GLY A 75 -2.79 -0.74 -6.66
N LEU A 76 -2.48 -0.47 -5.39
CA LEU A 76 -3.25 0.44 -4.54
C LEU A 76 -3.23 1.87 -5.10
N ILE A 77 -2.04 2.40 -5.40
CA ILE A 77 -1.91 3.76 -5.90
C ILE A 77 -2.62 3.90 -7.24
N LYS A 78 -2.43 2.94 -8.16
CA LYS A 78 -3.12 2.96 -9.45
C LYS A 78 -4.64 2.95 -9.30
N HIS A 79 -5.17 2.26 -8.29
CA HIS A 79 -6.62 2.24 -8.04
C HIS A 79 -7.12 3.51 -7.36
N CYS A 80 -6.28 4.13 -6.53
CA CYS A 80 -6.65 5.30 -5.73
C CYS A 80 -6.54 6.62 -6.51
N VAL A 81 -5.50 6.78 -7.35
CA VAL A 81 -5.21 8.02 -8.11
C VAL A 81 -5.14 7.85 -9.64
N GLY A 82 -5.27 6.63 -10.17
CA GLY A 82 -5.25 6.35 -11.61
C GLY A 82 -6.62 6.43 -12.26
#